data_AF-A0A7W0S571-F1
#
_entry.id   AF-A0A7W0S571-F1
#
_cell.length_a   1.000
_cell.length_b   1.000
_cell.length_c   1.000
_cell.angle_alpha   90.00
_cell.angle_beta   90.00
_cell.angle_gamma   90.00
#
_symmetry.space_group_name_H-M   'P 1'
#
loop_
_entity.id
_entity.type
_entity.pdbx_description
1 polymer ?
#
loop_
_entity_poly.entity_id
_entity_poly.type
_entity_poly.pdbx_seq_one_letter_code
_entity_poly.pdbx_strand_id
1 'polypeptide(L)'
;MAEPEPDPTIHPLSVWTIGYQGRTIGDFLAVLTGAGVELLADIRSKPVSRKPGFSRTTLERHLAGHGIEYLHLGALGMPLDLLAQSRSLRDKTPLLVAYQERIGTQQAAIDELYGFLGRQRTCLLCFEADLRQCHRLIVAERLHAQWNVEAHHL
;
A
#
# COMPACT_ATOMS: atom_id res chain seq x y z
N MET A 1 26.13 -21.56 21.41
CA MET A 1 24.66 -21.57 21.46
C MET A 1 24.21 -21.38 20.02
N ALA A 2 23.81 -22.46 19.36
CA ALA A 2 23.37 -22.36 17.97
C ALA A 2 22.02 -21.66 17.95
N GLU A 3 21.89 -20.61 17.15
CA GLU A 3 20.61 -19.99 16.85
C GLU A 3 19.73 -21.05 16.16
N PRO A 4 18.43 -21.16 16.49
CA PRO A 4 17.57 -22.12 15.85
C PRO A 4 17.44 -21.80 14.35
N GLU A 5 17.73 -22.80 13.51
CA GLU A 5 17.50 -22.75 12.07
C GLU A 5 16.00 -22.47 11.79
N PRO A 6 15.67 -21.58 10.82
CA PRO A 6 14.28 -21.26 10.51
C PRO A 6 13.52 -22.48 9.97
N ASP A 7 12.29 -22.68 10.45
CA ASP A 7 11.38 -23.75 10.01
C ASP A 7 11.01 -23.57 8.52
N PRO A 8 11.29 -24.54 7.64
CA PRO A 8 11.04 -24.45 6.20
C PRO A 8 9.55 -24.46 5.81
N THR A 9 8.62 -24.56 6.77
CA THR A 9 7.17 -24.61 6.52
C THR A 9 6.43 -23.29 6.72
N ILE A 10 7.08 -22.24 7.24
CA ILE A 10 6.48 -20.91 7.34
C ILE A 10 6.70 -20.17 6.03
N HIS A 11 5.71 -20.24 5.13
CA HIS A 11 5.67 -19.32 4.02
C HIS A 11 5.55 -17.89 4.56
N PRO A 12 6.42 -16.96 4.13
CA PRO A 12 6.30 -15.58 4.54
C PRO A 12 4.91 -15.05 4.17
N LEU A 13 4.32 -14.24 5.05
CA LEU A 13 3.11 -13.50 4.71
C LEU A 13 3.38 -12.65 3.46
N SER A 14 2.35 -12.42 2.66
CA SER A 14 2.45 -11.66 1.43
C SER A 14 1.62 -10.39 1.51
N VAL A 15 2.09 -9.35 0.85
CA VAL A 15 1.36 -8.09 0.63
C VAL A 15 1.35 -7.76 -0.84
N TRP A 16 0.20 -7.35 -1.37
CA TRP A 16 0.08 -6.89 -2.74
C TRP A 16 0.20 -5.37 -2.78
N THR A 17 0.59 -4.80 -3.91
CA THR A 17 0.60 -3.35 -4.08
C THR A 17 0.07 -2.97 -5.44
N ILE A 18 -0.67 -1.87 -5.53
CA ILE A 18 -1.20 -1.37 -6.80
C ILE A 18 -1.16 0.16 -6.87
N GLY A 19 -0.93 0.65 -8.09
CA GLY A 19 -1.05 2.05 -8.48
C GLY A 19 -2.17 2.25 -9.47
N TYR A 20 -2.99 3.29 -9.28
CA TYR A 20 -4.13 3.55 -10.17
C TYR A 20 -3.87 4.62 -11.24
N GLN A 21 -2.71 5.27 -11.27
CA GLN A 21 -2.32 6.18 -12.35
C GLN A 21 -2.41 5.45 -13.70
N GLY A 22 -3.09 6.07 -14.67
CA GLY A 22 -3.30 5.48 -16.00
C GLY A 22 -4.40 4.42 -16.11
N ARG A 23 -4.91 3.81 -15.03
CA ARG A 23 -5.92 2.71 -15.09
C ARG A 23 -7.36 3.21 -15.10
N THR A 24 -8.32 2.54 -15.73
CA THR A 24 -9.73 2.85 -15.44
C THR A 24 -10.16 2.19 -14.12
N ILE A 25 -11.34 2.56 -13.58
CA ILE A 25 -11.87 1.85 -12.40
C ILE A 25 -12.18 0.38 -12.72
N GLY A 26 -12.62 0.08 -13.95
CA GLY A 26 -12.87 -1.29 -14.41
C GLY A 26 -11.59 -2.14 -14.45
N ASP A 27 -10.55 -1.63 -15.12
CA ASP A 27 -9.25 -2.34 -15.19
C ASP A 27 -8.65 -2.56 -13.81
N PHE A 28 -8.79 -1.56 -12.93
CA PHE A 28 -8.32 -1.63 -11.57
C PHE A 28 -9.00 -2.75 -10.77
N LEU A 29 -10.34 -2.84 -10.83
CA LEU A 29 -11.10 -3.89 -10.15
C LEU A 29 -10.81 -5.27 -10.73
N ALA A 30 -10.65 -5.37 -12.06
CA ALA A 30 -10.30 -6.63 -12.73
C ALA A 30 -8.94 -7.16 -12.25
N VAL A 31 -7.96 -6.29 -12.06
CA VAL A 31 -6.64 -6.67 -11.52
C VAL A 31 -6.73 -7.13 -10.07
N LEU A 32 -7.47 -6.40 -9.21
CA LEU A 32 -7.63 -6.79 -7.81
C LEU A 32 -8.33 -8.13 -7.66
N THR A 33 -9.43 -8.34 -8.39
CA THR A 33 -10.19 -9.59 -8.37
C THR A 33 -9.40 -10.75 -8.96
N GLY A 34 -8.68 -10.54 -10.06
CA GLY A 34 -7.80 -11.55 -10.65
C GLY A 34 -6.64 -11.97 -9.73
N ALA A 35 -6.16 -11.05 -8.89
CA ALA A 35 -5.15 -11.33 -7.87
C ALA A 35 -5.74 -11.93 -6.56
N GLY A 36 -7.07 -12.03 -6.45
CA GLY A 36 -7.78 -12.53 -5.27
C GLY A 36 -7.72 -11.61 -4.06
N VAL A 37 -7.55 -10.30 -4.26
CA VAL A 37 -7.46 -9.33 -3.17
C VAL A 37 -8.77 -9.26 -2.40
N GLU A 38 -8.69 -9.40 -1.08
CA GLU A 38 -9.83 -9.38 -0.15
C GLU A 38 -9.94 -8.02 0.54
N LEU A 39 -8.81 -7.37 0.82
CA LEU A 39 -8.74 -6.07 1.47
C LEU A 39 -7.88 -5.09 0.66
N LEU A 40 -8.41 -3.91 0.35
CA LEU A 40 -7.65 -2.80 -0.19
C LEU A 40 -7.29 -1.80 0.92
N ALA A 41 -6.02 -1.78 1.32
CA ALA A 41 -5.47 -0.81 2.25
C ALA A 41 -5.04 0.46 1.52
N ASP A 42 -5.87 1.49 1.59
CA ASP A 42 -5.57 2.82 1.07
C ASP A 42 -4.60 3.56 1.97
N ILE A 43 -3.34 3.64 1.53
CA ILE A 43 -2.26 4.34 2.24
C ILE A 43 -2.06 5.76 1.71
N ARG A 44 -3.05 6.36 1.03
CA ARG A 44 -3.00 7.80 0.70
C ARG A 44 -3.25 8.60 1.96
N SER A 45 -2.47 9.65 2.20
CA SER A 45 -2.70 10.53 3.37
C SER A 45 -4.06 11.22 3.32
N LYS A 46 -4.57 11.50 2.10
CA LYS A 46 -5.98 11.88 1.88
C LYS A 46 -6.55 11.04 0.74
N PRO A 47 -7.66 10.29 0.93
CA PRO A 47 -8.22 9.39 -0.08
C PRO A 47 -9.14 10.16 -1.06
N VAL A 48 -8.63 11.30 -1.56
CA VAL A 48 -9.31 12.15 -2.55
C VAL A 48 -8.67 11.95 -3.91
N SER A 49 -9.47 11.90 -4.97
CA SER A 49 -8.96 11.79 -6.33
C SER A 49 -9.86 12.50 -7.32
N ARG A 50 -9.25 13.20 -8.28
CA ARG A 50 -9.95 13.76 -9.44
C ARG A 50 -10.23 12.70 -10.51
N LYS A 51 -9.61 11.54 -10.40
CA LYS A 51 -9.81 10.44 -11.34
C LYS A 51 -11.14 9.75 -11.04
N PRO A 52 -12.04 9.59 -12.02
CA PRO A 52 -13.33 8.96 -11.80
C PRO A 52 -13.19 7.57 -11.15
N GLY A 53 -14.00 7.30 -10.12
CA GLY A 53 -13.98 6.03 -9.39
C GLY A 53 -13.02 5.94 -8.20
N PHE A 54 -12.03 6.84 -8.07
CA PHE A 54 -10.94 6.69 -7.08
C PHE A 54 -11.02 7.61 -5.85
N SER A 55 -12.09 8.41 -5.70
CA SER A 55 -12.38 9.09 -4.43
C SER A 55 -12.99 8.11 -3.44
N ARG A 56 -12.62 8.20 -2.15
CA ARG A 56 -12.99 7.25 -1.06
C ARG A 56 -14.36 6.63 -1.22
N THR A 57 -15.43 7.43 -1.13
CA THR A 57 -16.82 6.92 -1.13
C THR A 57 -17.18 6.17 -2.40
N THR A 58 -16.64 6.58 -3.55
CA THR A 58 -16.92 5.90 -4.83
C THR A 58 -16.12 4.62 -4.94
N LEU A 59 -14.84 4.66 -4.55
CA LEU A 59 -13.95 3.51 -4.55
C LEU A 59 -14.47 2.40 -3.62
N GLU A 60 -14.80 2.75 -2.38
CA GLU A 60 -15.38 1.86 -1.38
C GLU A 60 -16.64 1.17 -1.89
N ARG A 61 -17.54 1.90 -2.58
CA ARG A 61 -18.73 1.31 -3.20
C ARG A 61 -18.40 0.32 -4.31
N HIS A 62 -17.43 0.66 -5.17
CA HIS A 62 -17.00 -0.24 -6.24
C HIS A 62 -16.36 -1.52 -5.70
N LEU A 63 -15.52 -1.40 -4.66
CA LEU A 63 -14.88 -2.53 -4.00
C LEU A 63 -15.90 -3.44 -3.32
N ALA A 64 -16.86 -2.87 -2.59
CA ALA A 64 -17.93 -3.63 -1.95
C ALA A 64 -18.75 -4.45 -2.98
N GLY A 65 -18.98 -3.90 -4.18
CA GLY A 65 -19.64 -4.61 -5.27
C GLY A 65 -18.85 -5.82 -5.81
N HIS A 66 -17.56 -5.94 -5.47
CA HIS A 66 -16.69 -7.05 -5.83
C HIS A 66 -16.25 -7.88 -4.60
N GLY A 67 -16.87 -7.65 -3.44
CA GLY A 67 -16.52 -8.37 -2.20
C GLY A 67 -15.16 -7.99 -1.62
N ILE A 68 -14.62 -6.82 -1.96
CA ILE A 68 -13.33 -6.33 -1.46
C ILE A 68 -13.60 -5.31 -0.35
N GLU A 69 -13.03 -5.55 0.82
CA GLU A 69 -13.06 -4.62 1.95
C GLU A 69 -12.17 -3.40 1.68
N TYR A 70 -12.50 -2.27 2.29
CA TYR A 70 -11.73 -1.02 2.17
C TYR A 70 -11.28 -0.55 3.55
N LEU A 71 -9.96 -0.34 3.70
CA LEU A 71 -9.36 0.22 4.90
C LEU A 71 -8.55 1.46 4.52
N HIS A 72 -8.71 2.55 5.25
CA HIS A 72 -7.91 3.76 5.05
C HIS A 72 -6.86 3.90 6.15
N LEU A 73 -5.59 3.73 5.80
CA LEU A 73 -4.44 3.90 6.69
C LEU A 73 -3.69 5.21 6.35
N GLY A 74 -4.36 6.35 6.55
CA GLY A 74 -3.82 7.66 6.20
C GLY A 74 -2.48 8.01 6.89
N ALA A 75 -2.19 7.41 8.04
CA ALA A 75 -0.92 7.54 8.76
C ALA A 75 0.27 6.99 7.96
N LEU A 76 0.05 6.01 7.08
CA LEU A 76 1.06 5.47 6.17
C LEU A 76 1.19 6.30 4.88
N GLY A 77 0.42 7.38 4.73
CA GLY A 77 0.52 8.25 3.57
C GLY A 77 1.67 9.24 3.65
N MET A 78 2.04 9.77 2.48
CA MET A 78 3.02 10.85 2.39
C MET A 78 2.57 12.06 3.23
N PRO A 79 3.37 12.56 4.19
CA PRO A 79 3.06 13.75 4.97
C PRO A 79 2.66 14.94 4.10
N LEU A 80 1.72 15.76 4.57
CA LEU A 80 1.10 16.82 3.74
C LEU A 80 2.09 17.89 3.28
N ASP A 81 3.09 18.19 4.11
CA ASP A 81 4.20 19.10 3.82
C ASP A 81 5.11 18.56 2.71
N LEU A 82 5.38 17.25 2.69
CA LEU A 82 6.12 16.59 1.58
C LEU A 82 5.26 16.48 0.33
N LEU A 83 3.97 16.15 0.50
CA LEU A 83 3.02 16.05 -0.61
C LEU A 83 2.83 17.38 -1.34
N ALA A 84 2.87 18.51 -0.62
CA ALA A 84 2.82 19.84 -1.23
C ALA A 84 3.99 20.09 -2.19
N GLN A 85 5.18 19.58 -1.86
CA GLN A 85 6.39 19.67 -2.69
C GLN A 85 6.36 18.70 -3.89
N SER A 86 5.62 17.59 -3.80
CA SER A 86 5.56 16.57 -4.86
C SER A 86 5.03 17.08 -6.20
N ARG A 87 4.22 18.15 -6.20
CA ARG A 87 3.60 18.68 -7.43
C ARG A 87 4.59 19.37 -8.37
N SER A 88 5.70 19.87 -7.84
CA SER A 88 6.75 20.55 -8.61
C SER A 88 7.90 19.62 -8.99
N LEU A 89 7.91 18.38 -8.50
CA LEU A 89 8.99 17.44 -8.70
C LEU A 89 8.64 16.39 -9.75
N ARG A 90 9.47 16.31 -10.79
CA ARG A 90 9.42 15.21 -11.76
C ARG A 90 9.98 13.91 -11.16
N ASP A 91 11.01 14.04 -10.32
CA ASP A 91 11.60 12.94 -9.57
C ASP A 91 11.30 13.12 -8.07
N LYS A 92 10.61 12.14 -7.50
CA LYS A 92 10.19 12.14 -6.10
C LYS A 92 11.23 11.53 -5.16
N THR A 93 12.37 11.07 -5.66
CA THR A 93 13.44 10.45 -4.84
C THR A 93 13.77 11.26 -3.57
N PRO A 94 13.96 12.60 -3.61
CA PRO A 94 14.24 13.37 -2.40
C PRO A 94 13.11 13.32 -1.36
N LEU A 95 11.85 13.27 -1.82
CA LEU A 95 10.68 13.15 -0.93
C LEU A 95 10.58 11.76 -0.32
N LEU A 96 10.95 10.73 -1.08
CA LEU A 96 10.94 9.35 -0.62
C LEU A 96 11.98 9.12 0.49
N VAL A 97 13.16 9.73 0.38
CA VAL A 97 14.16 9.73 1.47
C VAL A 97 13.58 10.37 2.73
N ALA A 98 13.00 11.57 2.62
CA ALA A 98 12.37 12.24 3.75
C ALA A 98 11.19 11.44 4.34
N TYR A 99 10.43 10.76 3.50
CA TYR A 99 9.33 9.89 3.94
C TYR A 99 9.84 8.66 4.72
N GLN A 100 10.98 8.07 4.33
CA GLN A 100 11.55 6.91 5.00
C GLN A 100 11.90 7.19 6.48
N GLU A 101 12.32 8.41 6.80
CA GLU A 101 12.50 8.83 8.19
C GLU A 101 11.16 8.94 8.93
N ARG A 102 10.14 9.48 8.25
CA ARG A 102 8.83 9.77 8.85
C ARG A 102 8.03 8.50 9.13
N ILE A 103 8.05 7.52 8.23
CA ILE A 103 7.39 6.22 8.43
C ILE A 103 7.96 5.47 9.64
N GLY A 104 9.21 5.80 10.03
CA GLY A 104 9.85 5.52 11.32
C GLY A 104 8.93 5.63 12.53
N THR A 105 8.13 6.69 12.54
CA THR A 105 7.31 7.09 13.68
C THR A 105 5.88 6.55 13.65
N GLN A 106 5.51 5.81 12.59
CA GLN A 106 4.14 5.33 12.35
C GLN A 106 3.99 3.84 12.66
N GLN A 107 4.71 3.33 13.67
CA GLN A 107 4.77 1.90 13.97
C GLN A 107 3.39 1.28 14.24
N ALA A 108 2.51 1.99 14.96
CA ALA A 108 1.16 1.50 15.24
C ALA A 108 0.35 1.21 13.96
N ALA A 109 0.49 2.04 12.92
CA ALA A 109 -0.20 1.82 11.65
C ALA A 109 0.45 0.69 10.81
N ILE A 110 1.75 0.48 10.97
CA ILE A 110 2.47 -0.65 10.36
C ILE A 110 2.05 -1.97 11.03
N ASP A 111 1.94 -1.99 12.36
CA ASP A 111 1.48 -3.15 13.13
C ASP A 111 0.01 -3.48 12.82
N GLU A 112 -0.85 -2.45 12.70
CA GLU A 112 -2.24 -2.60 12.26
C GLU A 112 -2.30 -3.25 10.87
N LEU A 113 -1.55 -2.73 9.89
CA LEU A 113 -1.46 -3.31 8.55
C LEU A 113 -1.00 -4.77 8.59
N TYR A 114 0.04 -5.08 9.36
CA TYR A 114 0.56 -6.43 9.52
C TYR A 114 -0.50 -7.40 10.07
N GLY A 115 -1.32 -6.95 11.02
CA GLY A 115 -2.43 -7.75 11.58
C GLY A 115 -3.46 -8.20 10.54
N PHE A 116 -3.66 -7.43 9.45
CA PHE A 116 -4.53 -7.82 8.35
C PHE A 116 -3.90 -8.84 7.41
N LEU A 117 -2.57 -8.81 7.21
CA LEU A 117 -1.88 -9.74 6.30
C LEU A 117 -2.04 -11.21 6.69
N GLY A 118 -2.16 -11.49 8.00
CA GLY A 118 -2.40 -12.84 8.51
C GLY A 118 -3.85 -13.33 8.37
N ARG A 119 -4.77 -12.48 7.91
CA ARG A 119 -6.23 -12.76 7.89
C ARG A 119 -6.84 -12.66 6.51
N GLN A 120 -6.30 -11.77 5.67
CA GLN A 120 -6.88 -11.42 4.38
C GLN A 120 -5.77 -11.10 3.37
N ARG A 121 -5.98 -11.47 2.11
CA ARG A 121 -5.13 -11.04 1.00
C ARG A 121 -5.23 -9.51 0.83
N THR A 122 -4.25 -8.80 1.37
CA THR A 122 -4.27 -7.34 1.48
C THR A 122 -3.44 -6.68 0.39
N CYS A 123 -3.98 -5.65 -0.25
CA CYS A 123 -3.31 -4.86 -1.28
C CYS A 123 -3.15 -3.38 -0.86
N LEU A 124 -1.93 -2.85 -0.93
CA LEU A 124 -1.63 -1.44 -0.69
C LEU A 124 -1.97 -0.60 -1.91
N LEU A 125 -2.82 0.41 -1.73
CA LEU A 125 -3.17 1.36 -2.77
C LEU A 125 -2.39 2.67 -2.64
N CYS A 126 -1.80 3.12 -3.75
CA CYS A 126 -1.40 4.51 -3.93
C CYS A 126 -1.75 5.02 -5.35
N PHE A 127 -1.42 6.28 -5.65
CA PHE A 127 -1.64 6.87 -6.97
C PHE A 127 -0.66 6.35 -8.02
N GLU A 128 0.64 6.48 -7.79
CA GLU A 128 1.68 6.35 -8.83
C GLU A 128 1.71 4.94 -9.44
N ALA A 129 1.87 4.84 -10.76
CA ALA A 129 2.08 3.55 -11.40
C ALA A 129 3.48 3.00 -11.09
N ASP A 130 4.50 3.86 -11.19
CA ASP A 130 5.89 3.52 -10.92
C ASP A 130 6.18 3.41 -9.41
N LEU A 131 6.62 2.23 -8.98
CA LEU A 131 6.99 1.93 -7.59
C LEU A 131 8.19 2.74 -7.11
N ARG A 132 9.13 3.06 -8.01
CA ARG A 132 10.34 3.83 -7.68
C ARG A 132 10.04 5.28 -7.34
N GLN A 133 8.81 5.73 -7.66
CA GLN A 133 8.33 7.09 -7.45
C GLN A 133 7.21 7.13 -6.41
N CYS A 134 7.04 6.06 -5.63
CA CYS A 134 5.90 5.86 -4.74
C CYS A 134 6.34 5.46 -3.32
N HIS A 135 5.66 5.99 -2.31
CA HIS A 135 5.91 5.64 -0.92
C HIS A 135 5.47 4.23 -0.53
N ARG A 136 4.62 3.58 -1.35
CA ARG A 136 4.14 2.21 -1.06
C ARG A 136 5.25 1.17 -1.09
N LEU A 137 6.32 1.41 -1.85
CA LEU A 137 7.50 0.54 -1.85
C LEU A 137 8.18 0.58 -0.48
N ILE A 138 8.34 1.77 0.12
CA ILE A 138 8.95 1.95 1.44
C ILE A 138 8.12 1.26 2.54
N VAL A 139 6.78 1.31 2.45
CA VAL A 139 5.90 0.56 3.37
C VAL A 139 6.12 -0.95 3.23
N ALA A 140 6.17 -1.46 2.01
CA ALA A 140 6.41 -2.88 1.74
C ALA A 140 7.80 -3.33 2.21
N GLU A 141 8.84 -2.54 1.96
CA GLU A 141 10.21 -2.80 2.43
C GLU A 141 10.30 -2.82 3.96
N ARG A 142 9.51 -1.98 4.65
CA ARG A 142 9.46 -2.00 6.12
C ARG A 142 8.80 -3.27 6.65
N LEU A 143 7.70 -3.71 6.03
CA LEU A 143 7.07 -4.99 6.37
C LEU A 143 8.04 -6.16 6.16
N HIS A 144 8.80 -6.12 5.06
CA HIS A 144 9.84 -7.11 4.78
C HIS A 144 10.95 -7.09 5.84
N ALA A 145 11.50 -5.92 6.15
CA ALA A 145 12.60 -5.79 7.12
C ALA A 145 12.20 -6.24 8.53
N GLN A 146 10.93 -6.07 8.93
CA GLN A 146 10.48 -6.38 10.29
C GLN A 146 9.92 -7.79 10.44
N TRP A 147 9.23 -8.34 9.42
CA TRP A 147 8.56 -9.64 9.51
C TRP A 147 8.77 -10.55 8.28
N ASN A 148 9.73 -10.25 7.42
CA ASN A 148 10.01 -11.00 6.19
C ASN A 148 8.79 -11.14 5.26
N VAL A 149 7.90 -10.15 5.24
CA VAL A 149 6.74 -10.13 4.33
C VAL A 149 7.21 -10.00 2.88
N GLU A 150 6.65 -10.80 1.97
CA GLU A 150 6.92 -10.73 0.54
C GLU A 150 5.96 -9.77 -0.18
N ALA A 151 6.51 -8.89 -1.02
CA ALA A 151 5.73 -7.93 -1.78
C ALA A 151 5.47 -8.39 -3.22
N HIS A 152 4.20 -8.36 -3.62
CA HIS A 152 3.74 -8.67 -4.99
C HIS A 152 3.16 -7.42 -5.63
N HIS A 153 3.68 -7.00 -6.79
CA HIS A 153 3.27 -5.75 -7.44
C HIS A 153 2.34 -5.99 -8.64
N LEU A 154 1.19 -5.30 -8.66
CA LEU A 154 0.10 -5.47 -9.62
C LEU A 154 -0.03 -4.33 -10.65
#